data_AF-A0A1F9X049-F1
#
_entry.id   AF-A0A1F9X049-F1
#
_cell.length_a   1.000
_cell.length_b   1.000
_cell.length_c   1.000
_cell.angle_alpha   90.00
_cell.angle_beta   90.00
_cell.angle_gamma   90.00
#
_symmetry.space_group_name_H-M   'P 1'
#
loop_
_entity.id
_entity.type
_entity.pdbx_description
1 polymer ?
#
loop_
_entity_poly.entity_id
_entity_poly.type
_entity_poly.pdbx_seq_one_letter_code
_entity_poly.pdbx_strand_id
1 'polypeptide(L)'
;MDFYHQIANKYKKLPLKYERKLIRSAKKGNSASKEILLLHLTGFFVFRFYTSTYLPLIRNSFDDIIQDCLVLALKNIKTYKMRYKNEEGIFQPVHFSTYMWKGVTGIMVSAIKAKREICFSDLPEYFDSRNN
;
A
#
# COMPACT_ATOMS: atom_id res chain seq x y z
N MET A 1 -3.04 -15.00 1.68
CA MET A 1 -2.62 -14.42 2.98
C MET A 1 -1.25 -14.96 3.47
N ASP A 2 -1.10 -16.25 3.78
CA ASP A 2 0.14 -16.79 4.38
C ASP A 2 1.38 -16.61 3.52
N PHE A 3 1.23 -16.69 2.20
CA PHE A 3 2.28 -16.40 1.23
C PHE A 3 2.88 -14.99 1.40
N TYR A 4 2.04 -13.98 1.57
CA TYR A 4 2.50 -12.60 1.72
C TYR A 4 3.20 -12.36 3.06
N HIS A 5 2.79 -13.06 4.11
CA HIS A 5 3.49 -13.06 5.40
C HIS A 5 4.88 -13.69 5.27
N GLN A 6 5.02 -14.79 4.54
CA GLN A 6 6.32 -15.40 4.25
C GLN A 6 7.24 -14.43 3.50
N ILE A 7 6.72 -13.74 2.48
CA ILE A 7 7.46 -12.69 1.76
C ILE A 7 7.87 -11.58 2.72
N ALA A 8 6.93 -11.04 3.51
CA ALA A 8 7.20 -9.94 4.44
C ALA A 8 8.28 -10.30 5.48
N ASN A 9 8.26 -11.56 5.96
CA ASN A 9 9.26 -12.06 6.91
C ASN A 9 10.64 -12.23 6.28
N LYS A 10 10.70 -12.69 5.02
CA LYS A 10 11.93 -12.86 4.26
C LYS A 10 12.54 -11.52 3.83
N TYR A 11 11.70 -10.59 3.37
CA TYR A 11 12.10 -9.29 2.83
C TYR A 11 11.78 -8.16 3.81
N LYS A 12 12.56 -8.08 4.88
CA LYS A 12 12.42 -7.04 5.92
C LYS A 12 12.66 -5.63 5.37
N LYS A 13 12.18 -4.62 6.12
CA LYS A 13 12.36 -3.21 5.78
C LYS A 13 13.83 -2.87 5.49
N LEU A 14 14.07 -2.21 4.35
CA LEU A 14 15.40 -1.79 3.94
C LEU A 14 15.86 -0.54 4.72
N PRO A 15 17.17 -0.44 5.04
CA PRO A 15 17.75 0.83 5.44
C PRO A 15 17.66 1.85 4.30
N LEU A 16 17.40 3.11 4.64
CA LEU A 16 17.11 4.18 3.68
C LEU A 16 18.18 4.34 2.59
N LYS A 17 19.45 4.17 2.93
CA LYS A 17 20.57 4.24 1.98
C LYS A 17 20.45 3.17 0.89
N TYR A 18 20.06 1.95 1.24
CA TYR A 18 19.90 0.84 0.31
C TYR A 18 18.62 0.99 -0.52
N GLU A 19 17.52 1.37 0.11
CA GLU A 19 16.25 1.66 -0.56
C GLU A 19 16.47 2.69 -1.69
N ARG A 20 17.17 3.79 -1.41
CA ARG A 20 17.47 4.84 -2.40
C ARG A 20 18.39 4.36 -3.52
N LYS A 21 19.34 3.45 -3.24
CA LYS A 21 20.17 2.84 -4.28
C LYS A 21 19.31 1.99 -5.23
N LEU A 22 18.44 1.14 -4.68
CA LEU A 22 17.51 0.32 -5.48
C LEU A 22 16.57 1.18 -6.32
N ILE A 23 15.97 2.23 -5.74
CA ILE A 23 15.10 3.16 -6.47
C ILE A 23 15.86 3.83 -7.62
N ARG A 24 17.11 4.27 -7.39
CA ARG A 24 17.92 4.86 -8.46
C ARG A 24 18.14 3.88 -9.60
N SER A 25 18.49 2.62 -9.31
CA SER A 25 18.67 1.58 -10.32
C SER A 25 17.36 1.22 -11.02
N ALA A 26 16.26 1.12 -10.27
CA ALA A 26 14.92 0.84 -10.77
C ALA A 26 14.43 1.95 -11.73
N LYS A 27 14.69 3.23 -11.41
CA LYS A 27 14.40 4.37 -12.29
C LYS A 27 15.12 4.26 -13.63
N LYS A 28 16.37 3.78 -13.63
CA LYS A 28 17.17 3.52 -14.84
C LYS A 28 16.70 2.31 -15.65
N GLY A 29 15.69 1.57 -15.18
CA GLY A 29 15.09 0.46 -15.92
C GLY A 29 15.47 -0.92 -15.43
N ASN A 30 16.41 -1.05 -14.47
CA ASN A 30 16.86 -2.34 -13.94
C ASN A 30 15.67 -3.10 -13.30
N SER A 31 15.28 -4.22 -13.93
CA SER A 31 14.14 -5.06 -13.53
C SER A 31 14.36 -5.72 -12.17
N ALA A 32 15.53 -6.32 -11.94
CA ALA A 32 15.86 -6.95 -10.67
C ALA A 32 15.76 -5.98 -9.48
N SER A 33 16.24 -4.74 -9.64
CA SER A 33 16.13 -3.70 -8.61
C SER A 33 14.68 -3.29 -8.35
N LYS A 34 13.84 -3.26 -9.40
CA LYS A 34 12.39 -3.03 -9.25
C LYS A 34 11.76 -4.16 -8.45
N GLU A 35 12.00 -5.40 -8.85
CA GLU A 35 11.45 -6.59 -8.20
C GLU A 35 11.84 -6.68 -6.72
N ILE A 36 13.14 -6.56 -6.41
CA ILE A 36 13.64 -6.56 -5.03
C ILE A 36 12.96 -5.46 -4.21
N LEU A 37 12.86 -4.24 -4.75
CA LEU A 37 12.20 -3.14 -4.06
C LEU A 37 10.72 -3.46 -3.77
N LEU A 38 9.99 -4.05 -4.72
CA LEU A 38 8.60 -4.45 -4.52
C LEU A 38 8.46 -5.52 -3.44
N LEU A 39 9.33 -6.53 -3.42
CA LEU A 39 9.32 -7.57 -2.39
C LEU A 39 9.51 -6.99 -0.97
N HIS A 40 10.41 -6.01 -0.81
CA HIS A 40 10.60 -5.30 0.45
C HIS A 40 9.41 -4.39 0.82
N LEU A 41 8.65 -3.90 -0.16
CA LEU A 41 7.45 -3.10 0.08
C LEU A 41 6.24 -3.94 0.47
N THR A 42 6.20 -5.23 0.09
CA THR A 42 5.12 -6.15 0.46
C THR A 42 4.87 -6.14 1.96
N GLY A 43 5.92 -6.18 2.79
CA GLY A 43 5.77 -6.13 4.24
C GLY A 43 5.08 -4.85 4.74
N PHE A 44 5.35 -3.71 4.10
CA PHE A 44 4.66 -2.46 4.41
C PHE A 44 3.18 -2.50 4.01
N PHE A 45 2.84 -3.05 2.84
CA PHE A 45 1.43 -3.16 2.41
C PHE A 45 0.62 -4.10 3.30
N VAL A 46 1.20 -5.27 3.62
CA VAL A 46 0.64 -6.23 4.57
C VAL A 46 0.40 -5.53 5.92
N PHE A 47 1.43 -4.87 6.48
CA PHE A 47 1.29 -4.14 7.73
C PHE A 47 0.17 -3.09 7.68
N ARG A 48 0.11 -2.27 6.62
CA ARG A 48 -0.95 -1.24 6.47
C ARG A 48 -2.34 -1.84 6.37
N PHE A 49 -2.47 -3.00 5.72
CA PHE A 49 -3.74 -3.70 5.60
C PHE A 49 -4.22 -4.22 6.97
N TYR A 50 -3.34 -4.90 7.71
CA TYR A 50 -3.70 -5.49 9.00
C TYR A 50 -3.92 -4.46 10.12
N THR A 51 -3.20 -3.33 10.06
CA THR A 51 -3.38 -2.22 11.01
C THR A 51 -4.50 -1.27 10.61
N SER A 52 -5.16 -1.52 9.48
CA SER A 52 -6.29 -0.71 9.03
C SER A 52 -7.53 -1.01 9.86
N THR A 53 -8.24 0.05 10.26
CA THR A 53 -9.58 -0.06 10.88
C THR A 53 -10.61 -0.69 9.93
N TYR A 54 -10.31 -0.73 8.62
CA TYR A 54 -11.19 -1.28 7.60
C TYR A 54 -11.05 -2.79 7.39
N LEU A 55 -10.11 -3.45 8.07
CA LEU A 55 -9.78 -4.87 7.85
C LEU A 55 -11.01 -5.79 7.71
N PRO A 56 -12.04 -5.73 8.59
CA PRO A 56 -13.22 -6.59 8.45
C PRO A 56 -13.96 -6.42 7.11
N LEU A 57 -13.96 -5.21 6.55
CA LEU A 57 -14.67 -4.88 5.31
C LEU A 57 -13.93 -5.35 4.06
N ILE A 58 -12.60 -5.31 4.10
CA ILE A 58 -11.74 -5.54 2.92
C ILE A 58 -10.99 -6.87 2.95
N ARG A 59 -11.17 -7.71 3.97
CA ARG A 59 -10.47 -8.98 4.14
C ARG A 59 -10.48 -9.86 2.88
N ASN A 60 -11.64 -10.00 2.24
CA ASN A 60 -11.81 -10.86 1.06
C ASN A 60 -11.17 -10.28 -0.22
N SER A 61 -10.82 -8.98 -0.23
CA SER A 61 -10.19 -8.31 -1.36
C SER A 61 -8.69 -8.08 -1.12
N PHE A 62 -8.11 -8.81 -0.16
CA PHE A 62 -6.72 -8.60 0.25
C PHE A 62 -5.74 -8.76 -0.91
N ASP A 63 -5.85 -9.85 -1.67
CA ASP A 63 -4.91 -10.14 -2.74
C ASP A 63 -4.99 -9.05 -3.85
N ASP A 64 -6.20 -8.62 -4.21
CA ASP A 64 -6.43 -7.51 -5.16
C ASP A 64 -5.84 -6.19 -4.64
N ILE A 65 -6.07 -5.86 -3.37
CA ILE A 65 -5.55 -4.64 -2.75
C ILE A 65 -4.01 -4.64 -2.73
N ILE A 66 -3.38 -5.78 -2.43
CA ILE A 66 -1.93 -5.90 -2.46
C ILE A 66 -1.41 -5.73 -3.90
N GLN A 67 -2.08 -6.32 -4.88
CA GLN A 67 -1.71 -6.17 -6.28
C GLN A 67 -1.83 -4.72 -6.75
N ASP A 68 -2.91 -4.02 -6.42
CA ASP A 68 -3.08 -2.60 -6.70
C ASP A 68 -2.00 -1.74 -6.03
N CYS A 69 -1.61 -2.08 -4.80
CA CYS A 69 -0.51 -1.40 -4.11
C CYS A 69 0.83 -1.59 -4.84
N LEU A 70 1.09 -2.78 -5.40
CA LEU A 70 2.29 -3.05 -6.20
C LEU A 70 2.29 -2.26 -7.50
N VAL A 71 1.13 -2.16 -8.18
CA VAL A 71 0.97 -1.34 -9.39
C VAL A 71 1.20 0.15 -9.07
N LEU A 72 0.64 0.65 -7.97
CA LEU A 72 0.89 2.00 -7.48
C LEU A 72 2.38 2.23 -7.22
N ALA A 73 3.06 1.28 -6.59
CA ALA A 73 4.50 1.38 -6.32
C ALA A 73 5.31 1.48 -7.61
N LEU A 74 5.00 0.64 -8.61
CA LEU A 74 5.66 0.69 -9.92
C LEU A 74 5.54 2.06 -10.58
N LYS A 75 4.34 2.65 -10.57
CA LYS A 75 4.10 4.00 -11.07
C LYS A 75 4.92 5.04 -10.31
N ASN A 76 4.93 4.94 -8.98
CA ASN A 76 5.58 5.90 -8.10
C ASN A 76 7.11 5.81 -8.06
N ILE A 77 7.70 4.67 -8.41
CA ILE A 77 9.16 4.52 -8.52
C ILE A 77 9.74 5.59 -9.45
N LYS A 78 9.07 5.91 -10.55
CA LYS A 78 9.56 6.88 -11.54
C LYS A 78 9.50 8.32 -11.02
N THR A 79 8.41 8.67 -10.34
CA THR A 79 8.10 10.04 -9.90
C THR A 79 8.67 10.40 -8.52
N TYR A 80 9.06 9.41 -7.71
CA TYR A 80 9.54 9.64 -6.35
C TYR A 80 10.74 10.60 -6.28
N LYS A 81 10.60 11.68 -5.50
CA LYS A 81 11.62 12.72 -5.34
C LYS A 81 12.60 12.34 -4.24
N MET A 82 13.72 11.72 -4.60
CA MET A 82 14.81 11.39 -3.66
C MET A 82 15.41 12.62 -2.97
N ARG A 83 15.34 13.81 -3.58
CA ARG A 83 15.85 15.07 -3.02
C ARG A 83 14.71 15.98 -2.53
N TYR A 84 13.68 15.38 -1.91
CA TYR A 84 12.56 16.14 -1.35
C TYR A 84 13.04 17.12 -0.27
N LYS A 85 12.47 18.32 -0.30
CA LYS A 85 12.67 19.38 0.69
C LYS A 85 11.30 19.76 1.26
N ASN A 86 11.23 20.06 2.55
CA ASN A 86 10.01 20.60 3.16
C ASN A 86 9.76 22.04 2.68
N GLU A 87 8.68 22.66 3.18
CA GLU A 87 8.28 24.04 2.85
C GLU A 87 9.35 25.07 3.22
N GLU A 88 10.14 24.79 4.26
CA GLU A 88 11.28 25.60 4.72
C GLU A 88 12.55 25.38 3.87
N GLY A 89 12.52 24.51 2.86
CA GLY A 89 13.66 24.20 1.99
C GLY A 89 14.68 23.22 2.59
N ILE A 90 14.40 22.64 3.75
CA ILE A 90 15.23 21.66 4.46
C ILE A 90 15.11 20.29 3.80
N PHE A 91 16.24 19.65 3.52
CA PHE A 91 16.27 18.31 2.93
C PHE A 91 15.72 17.26 3.89
N GLN A 92 14.72 16.51 3.43
CA GLN A 92 14.05 15.48 4.21
C GLN A 92 14.20 14.12 3.52
N PRO A 93 15.13 13.26 3.97
CA PRO A 93 15.32 11.95 3.40
C PRO A 93 14.21 11.01 3.91
N VAL A 94 13.07 11.00 3.22
CA VAL A 94 11.91 10.16 3.57
C VAL A 94 12.00 8.77 2.94
N HIS A 95 11.48 7.75 3.62
CA HIS A 95 11.34 6.41 3.04
C HIS A 95 10.30 6.39 1.92
N PHE A 96 10.45 5.46 0.98
CA PHE A 96 9.50 5.32 -0.12
C PHE A 96 8.12 4.83 0.36
N SER A 97 8.08 3.98 1.38
CA SER A 97 6.83 3.58 2.04
C SER A 97 6.03 4.78 2.58
N THR A 98 6.72 5.77 3.16
CA THR A 98 6.08 7.01 3.66
C THR A 98 5.45 7.81 2.53
N TYR A 99 6.16 7.92 1.40
CA TYR A 99 5.64 8.59 0.20
C TYR A 99 4.36 7.90 -0.34
N MET A 100 4.28 6.57 -0.24
CA MET A 100 3.16 5.79 -0.77
C MET A 100 1.96 5.67 0.16
N TRP A 101 2.12 5.95 1.47
CA TRP A 101 1.08 5.73 2.48
C TRP A 101 -0.30 6.22 2.06
N LYS A 102 -0.39 7.47 1.58
CA LYS A 102 -1.68 8.08 1.20
C LYS A 102 -2.33 7.34 0.03
N GLY A 103 -1.54 6.95 -0.97
CA GLY A 103 -2.03 6.18 -2.11
C GLY A 103 -2.52 4.78 -1.71
N VAL A 104 -1.78 4.08 -0.84
CA VAL A 104 -2.20 2.78 -0.29
C VAL A 104 -3.52 2.90 0.47
N THR A 105 -3.67 3.96 1.26
CA THR A 105 -4.93 4.23 1.98
C THR A 105 -6.07 4.51 1.00
N GLY A 106 -5.80 5.26 -0.07
CA GLY A 106 -6.76 5.49 -1.15
C GLY A 106 -7.24 4.20 -1.80
N ILE A 107 -6.35 3.25 -2.10
CA ILE A 107 -6.70 1.93 -2.66
C ILE A 107 -7.65 1.18 -1.72
N MET A 108 -7.33 1.13 -0.42
CA MET A 108 -8.20 0.47 0.57
C MET A 108 -9.58 1.11 0.63
N VAL A 109 -9.66 2.45 0.61
CA VAL A 109 -10.95 3.17 0.60
C VAL A 109 -11.73 2.90 -0.68
N SER A 110 -11.06 2.87 -1.84
CA SER A 110 -11.71 2.53 -3.12
C SER A 110 -12.27 1.11 -3.10
N ALA A 111 -11.55 0.14 -2.55
CA ALA A 111 -12.04 -1.23 -2.41
C ALA A 111 -13.29 -1.32 -1.51
N ILE A 112 -13.36 -0.52 -0.44
CA ILE A 112 -14.57 -0.43 0.40
C ILE A 112 -15.74 0.16 -0.39
N LYS A 113 -15.51 1.23 -1.14
CA LYS A 113 -16.55 1.88 -1.96
C LYS A 113 -17.10 0.94 -3.03
N ALA A 114 -16.21 0.26 -3.75
CA ALA A 114 -16.60 -0.72 -4.75
C ALA A 114 -17.50 -1.81 -4.17
N LYS A 115 -17.19 -2.32 -2.96
CA LYS A 115 -18.08 -3.27 -2.27
C LYS A 115 -19.45 -2.69 -1.91
N ARG A 116 -19.52 -1.42 -1.50
CA ARG A 116 -20.79 -0.75 -1.18
C ARG A 116 -21.62 -0.47 -2.42
N GLU A 117 -21.00 -0.14 -3.55
CA GLU A 117 -21.69 0.06 -4.84
C GLU A 117 -22.17 -1.26 -5.45
N ILE A 118 -21.47 -2.36 -5.20
CA ILE A 118 -21.86 -3.73 -5.61
C ILE A 118 -22.98 -4.31 -4.71
N CYS A 119 -23.37 -3.61 -3.64
CA CYS A 119 -24.26 -4.14 -2.61
C CYS A 119 -25.42 -3.19 -2.30
N PHE A 120 -26.39 -3.10 -3.20
CA PHE A 120 -27.75 -2.62 -2.88
C PHE A 120 -28.63 -3.71 -2.25
N SER A 121 -28.17 -4.97 -2.21
CA SER A 121 -28.95 -6.14 -1.76
C SER A 121 -28.54 -6.75 -0.41
N ASP A 122 -27.34 -6.46 0.12
CA ASP A 122 -26.87 -7.04 1.40
C ASP A 122 -26.71 -6.00 2.51
N LEU A 123 -27.39 -4.85 2.38
CA LEU A 123 -27.70 -4.06 3.57
C LEU A 123 -28.61 -4.94 4.45
N PRO A 124 -28.21 -5.31 5.68
CA PRO A 124 -29.18 -5.90 6.58
C PRO A 124 -30.32 -4.89 6.74
N GLU A 125 -31.56 -5.36 6.59
CA GLU A 125 -32.76 -4.67 7.04
C GLU A 125 -32.62 -4.41 8.55
N TYR A 126 -31.93 -3.32 8.89
CA TYR A 126 -31.81 -2.85 10.26
C TYR A 126 -32.43 -1.47 10.35
N PHE A 127 -33.65 -1.35 9.83
CA PHE A 127 -34.64 -0.37 10.27
C PHE A 127 -36.04 -0.84 9.82
N ASP A 128 -36.50 -1.96 10.37
CA ASP A 128 -37.88 -1.98 10.88
C ASP A 128 -38.03 -2.98 12.03
N SER A 129 -38.08 -2.48 13.26
CA SER A 129 -39.36 -2.42 13.98
C SER A 129 -39.19 -2.29 15.51
N ARG A 130 -40.06 -1.43 16.06
CA ARG A 130 -40.72 -1.51 17.37
C ARG A 130 -40.05 -0.91 18.62
N ASN A 131 -40.53 0.28 19.03
CA ASN A 131 -41.44 0.49 20.18
C ASN A 131 -41.26 1.86 20.86
N ASN A 132 -42.08 2.85 20.49
CA ASN A 132 -43.10 3.47 21.35
C ASN A 132 -43.74 4.68 20.65
#